data_AF-A0A2N6P545-F1
#
_entry.id   AF-A0A2N6P545-F1
#
_cell.length_a   1.000
_cell.length_b   1.000
_cell.length_c   1.000
_cell.angle_alpha   90.00
_cell.angle_beta   90.00
_cell.angle_gamma   90.00
#
_symmetry.space_group_name_H-M   'P 1'
#
loop_
_entity.id
_entity.type
_entity.pdbx_description
1 polymer ?
#
loop_
_entity_poly.entity_id
_entity_poly.type
_entity_poly.pdbx_seq_one_letter_code
_entity_poly.pdbx_strand_id
1 'polypeptide(L)'
;MNCLTLQTSGLLLGVSDSKDFETGVVVGATFQIGSRTANGRFTTHSIKVMDVNASDFIKYLDSVVTLTLSNTTISSYVSGNSASLSIKADSVKVSTAS
;
A
#
# COMPACT_ATOMS: atom_id res chain seq x y z
N MET A 1 2.37 10.16 20.39
CA MET A 1 2.37 9.15 19.31
C MET A 1 2.53 9.95 18.02
N ASN A 2 3.69 9.90 17.36
CA ASN A 2 3.93 10.72 16.17
C ASN A 2 3.25 10.05 14.98
N CYS A 3 2.14 10.61 14.53
CA CYS A 3 1.43 10.18 13.33
C CYS A 3 2.28 10.50 12.09
N LEU A 4 2.88 9.47 11.48
CA LEU A 4 3.67 9.63 10.26
C LEU A 4 2.71 9.76 9.07
N THR A 5 2.85 10.86 8.32
CA THR A 5 2.27 10.98 6.98
C THR A 5 3.29 10.45 5.98
N LEU A 6 2.92 9.42 5.23
CA LEU A 6 3.77 8.83 4.21
C LEU A 6 3.18 9.11 2.84
N GLN A 7 4.01 9.54 1.89
CA GLN A 7 3.61 9.65 0.50
C GLN A 7 4.45 8.68 -0.33
N THR A 8 3.79 7.88 -1.15
CA THR A 8 4.45 7.00 -2.12
C THR A 8 3.77 7.12 -3.47
N SER A 9 4.54 6.99 -4.54
CA SER A 9 4.05 7.08 -5.91
C SER A 9 4.56 5.89 -6.72
N GLY A 10 3.71 5.36 -7.58
CA GLY A 10 4.06 4.24 -8.43
C GLY A 10 2.87 3.71 -9.23
N LEU A 11 3.10 2.66 -9.99
CA LEU A 11 2.07 1.96 -10.73
C LEU A 11 1.24 1.09 -9.77
N LEU A 12 -0.07 1.28 -9.73
CA LEU A 12 -0.95 0.40 -8.96
C LEU A 12 -1.13 -0.92 -9.70
N LEU A 13 -0.45 -1.95 -9.20
CA LEU A 13 -0.44 -3.29 -9.80
C LEU A 13 -1.61 -4.15 -9.33
N GLY A 14 -2.15 -3.88 -8.14
CA GLY A 14 -3.18 -4.69 -7.54
C GLY A 14 -3.80 -4.05 -6.31
N VAL A 15 -5.08 -4.33 -6.12
CA VAL A 15 -5.84 -4.01 -4.90
C VAL A 15 -6.58 -5.27 -4.47
N SER A 16 -6.46 -5.65 -3.21
CA SER A 16 -7.16 -6.80 -2.64
C SER A 16 -7.71 -6.52 -1.25
N ASP A 17 -8.71 -7.26 -0.82
CA ASP A 17 -9.25 -7.14 0.53
C ASP A 17 -8.21 -7.60 1.57
N SER A 18 -8.01 -6.79 2.60
CA SER A 18 -7.28 -7.19 3.80
C SER A 18 -8.24 -7.83 4.78
N LYS A 19 -8.03 -9.11 5.08
CA LYS A 19 -8.82 -9.85 6.07
C LYS A 19 -8.08 -9.98 7.39
N ASP A 20 -8.83 -9.90 8.48
CA ASP A 20 -8.34 -10.28 9.79
C ASP A 20 -8.16 -11.81 9.83
N PHE A 21 -7.04 -12.26 10.38
CA PHE A 21 -6.65 -13.68 10.32
C PHE A 21 -7.52 -14.55 11.24
N GLU A 22 -7.91 -14.03 12.40
CA GLU A 22 -8.65 -14.79 13.41
C GLU A 22 -10.15 -14.85 13.08
N THR A 23 -10.69 -13.76 12.56
CA THR A 23 -12.15 -13.61 12.32
C THR A 23 -12.54 -13.80 10.86
N GLY A 24 -11.60 -13.70 9.92
CA GLY A 24 -11.86 -13.77 8.47
C GLY A 24 -12.63 -12.56 7.91
N VAL A 25 -12.96 -11.58 8.75
CA VAL A 25 -13.69 -10.37 8.37
C VAL A 25 -12.78 -9.46 7.55
N VAL A 26 -13.34 -8.81 6.52
CA VAL A 26 -12.62 -7.77 5.77
C VAL A 26 -12.47 -6.54 6.65
N VAL A 27 -11.23 -6.17 6.92
CA VAL A 27 -10.86 -5.05 7.80
C VAL A 27 -10.19 -3.90 7.06
N GLY A 28 -10.02 -4.02 5.74
CA GLY A 28 -9.38 -2.98 4.94
C GLY A 28 -9.02 -3.45 3.53
N ALA A 29 -8.06 -2.76 2.92
CA ALA A 29 -7.53 -3.07 1.60
C ALA A 29 -6.00 -3.15 1.61
N THR A 30 -5.45 -3.97 0.71
CA THR A 30 -4.01 -4.09 0.44
C THR A 30 -3.73 -3.59 -0.96
N PHE A 31 -2.83 -2.62 -1.07
CA PHE A 31 -2.37 -2.02 -2.31
C PHE A 31 -0.99 -2.57 -2.66
N GLN A 32 -0.82 -3.03 -3.90
CA GLN A 32 0.48 -3.39 -4.45
C GLN A 32 0.93 -2.27 -5.38
N ILE A 33 1.94 -1.51 -4.95
CA ILE A 33 2.54 -0.43 -5.73
C ILE A 33 3.86 -0.90 -6.31
N GLY A 34 3.95 -0.89 -7.63
CA GLY A 34 5.20 -1.11 -8.36
C GLY A 34 5.94 0.21 -8.59
N SER A 35 7.22 0.24 -8.26
CA SER A 35 8.10 1.37 -8.53
C SER A 35 9.41 0.89 -9.15
N ARG A 36 10.09 1.77 -9.88
CA ARG A 36 11.47 1.54 -10.32
C ARG A 36 12.40 2.32 -9.41
N THR A 37 13.35 1.62 -8.82
CA THR A 37 14.46 2.25 -8.09
C THR A 37 15.32 3.06 -9.06
N ALA A 38 16.10 4.02 -8.55
CA ALA A 38 17.05 4.80 -9.35
C ALA A 38 18.04 3.92 -10.15
N ASN A 39 18.27 2.69 -9.68
CA ASN A 39 19.18 1.72 -10.27
C ASN A 39 18.50 0.84 -11.33
N GLY A 40 17.26 1.17 -11.72
CA GLY A 40 16.48 0.48 -12.75
C GLY A 40 15.79 -0.81 -12.30
N ARG A 41 16.05 -1.30 -11.09
CA ARG A 41 15.38 -2.49 -10.53
C ARG A 41 13.92 -2.18 -10.21
N PHE A 42 13.04 -3.10 -10.57
CA PHE A 42 11.62 -3.04 -10.22
C PHE A 42 11.41 -3.56 -8.81
N THR A 43 10.69 -2.80 -8.00
CA THR A 43 10.36 -3.12 -6.61
C THR A 43 8.87 -3.01 -6.41
N THR A 44 8.31 -3.92 -5.63
CA THR A 44 6.89 -3.89 -5.24
C THR A 44 6.77 -3.60 -3.76
N HIS A 45 5.83 -2.74 -3.41
CA HIS A 45 5.52 -2.37 -2.04
C HIS A 45 4.09 -2.79 -1.73
N SER A 46 3.91 -3.53 -0.64
CA SER A 46 2.59 -3.95 -0.15
C SER A 46 2.16 -3.04 0.99
N ILE A 47 1.06 -2.32 0.79
CA ILE A 47 0.55 -1.30 1.71
C ILE A 47 -0.83 -1.74 2.16
N LYS A 48 -0.98 -2.01 3.45
CA LYS A 48 -2.24 -2.34 4.07
C LYS A 48 -2.87 -1.07 4.65
N VAL A 49 -4.10 -0.79 4.30
CA VAL A 49 -4.87 0.33 4.84
C VAL A 49 -6.12 -0.24 5.50
N MET A 50 -6.37 0.16 6.74
CA MET A 50 -7.52 -0.28 7.53
C MET A 50 -8.76 0.53 7.19
N ASP A 51 -9.95 -0.01 7.47
CA ASP A 51 -11.24 0.68 7.37
C ASP A 51 -11.57 1.26 5.98
N VAL A 52 -11.03 0.63 4.93
CA VAL A 52 -11.27 1.01 3.52
C VAL A 52 -11.68 -0.21 2.69
N ASN A 53 -12.54 0.00 1.68
CA ASN A 53 -12.96 -1.07 0.77
C ASN A 53 -12.06 -1.12 -0.46
N ALA A 54 -11.59 -2.31 -0.85
CA ALA A 54 -10.76 -2.47 -2.05
C ALA A 54 -11.49 -1.99 -3.32
N SER A 55 -12.81 -2.19 -3.40
CA SER A 55 -13.66 -1.84 -4.53
C SER A 55 -13.56 -0.37 -4.95
N ASP A 56 -13.37 0.54 -3.98
CA ASP A 56 -13.29 1.98 -4.23
C ASP A 56 -12.02 2.38 -5.01
N PHE A 57 -11.02 1.49 -5.02
CA PHE A 57 -9.71 1.75 -5.60
C PHE A 57 -9.39 0.89 -6.83
N ILE A 58 -10.23 -0.09 -7.17
CA ILE A 58 -10.08 -0.92 -8.38
C ILE A 58 -10.03 -0.05 -9.65
N LYS A 59 -10.74 1.08 -9.67
CA LYS A 59 -10.71 2.03 -10.80
C LYS A 59 -9.33 2.65 -11.10
N TYR A 60 -8.39 2.55 -10.16
CA TYR A 60 -7.03 3.08 -10.33
C TYR A 60 -6.02 2.02 -10.74
N LEU A 61 -6.46 0.77 -10.96
CA LEU A 61 -5.58 -0.29 -11.45
C LEU A 61 -4.91 0.12 -12.77
N ASP A 62 -3.68 -0.36 -12.96
CA ASP A 62 -2.84 -0.08 -14.12
C ASP A 62 -2.52 1.41 -14.35
N SER A 63 -2.82 2.26 -13.37
CA SER A 63 -2.53 3.70 -13.41
C SER A 63 -1.40 4.09 -12.46
N VAL A 64 -0.67 5.15 -12.82
CA VAL A 64 0.32 5.75 -11.92
C VAL A 64 -0.41 6.60 -10.88
N VAL A 65 -0.31 6.18 -9.62
CA VAL A 65 -0.98 6.82 -8.49
C VAL A 65 0.03 7.33 -7.48
N THR A 66 -0.37 8.35 -6.76
CA THR A 66 0.25 8.80 -5.52
C THR A 66 -0.69 8.48 -4.37
N LEU A 67 -0.20 7.70 -3.42
CA LEU A 67 -0.88 7.37 -2.17
C LEU A 67 -0.34 8.29 -1.07
N THR A 68 -1.23 9.09 -0.48
CA THR A 68 -0.96 9.81 0.76
C THR A 68 -1.60 9.04 1.91
N LEU A 69 -0.78 8.51 2.81
CA LEU A 69 -1.17 7.68 3.94
C LEU A 69 -1.05 8.48 5.23
N SER A 70 -2.06 8.41 6.08
CA SER A 70 -2.08 9.10 7.38
C SER A 70 -2.10 8.11 8.54
N ASN A 71 -1.46 8.52 9.64
CA ASN A 71 -1.24 7.70 10.85
C ASN A 71 -0.60 6.35 10.54
N THR A 72 0.55 6.41 9.86
CA THR A 72 1.18 5.22 9.27
C THR A 72 2.14 4.56 10.25
N THR A 73 2.07 3.23 10.36
CA THR A 73 3.09 2.37 10.98
C THR A 73 3.85 1.62 9.89
N ILE A 74 5.18 1.64 9.98
CA ILE A 74 6.06 0.97 9.02
C ILE A 74 6.76 -0.18 9.73
N SER A 75 6.70 -1.37 9.14
CA SER A 75 7.40 -2.56 9.62
C SER A 75 8.24 -3.15 8.50
N SER A 76 9.56 -3.15 8.69
CA SER A 76 10.48 -3.82 7.78
C SER A 76 10.77 -5.23 8.28
N TYR A 77 10.74 -6.20 7.38
CA TYR A 77 11.16 -7.56 7.67
C TYR A 77 11.97 -8.12 6.50
N VAL A 78 12.96 -8.94 6.83
CA VAL A 78 13.77 -9.65 5.86
C VAL A 78 13.22 -11.07 5.77
N SER A 79 12.88 -11.50 4.55
CA SER A 79 12.41 -12.85 4.26
C SER A 79 13.35 -13.49 3.24
N GLY A 80 14.25 -14.36 3.71
CA GLY A 80 15.29 -14.95 2.89
C GLY A 80 16.23 -13.88 2.30
N ASN A 81 16.39 -13.86 0.97
CA ASN A 81 17.20 -12.88 0.25
C ASN A 81 16.43 -11.60 -0.15
N SER A 82 15.21 -11.41 0.35
CA SER A 82 14.35 -10.26 0.03
C SER A 82 14.09 -9.39 1.26
N ALA A 83 14.23 -8.08 1.11
CA ALA A 83 13.74 -7.11 2.08
C ALA A 83 12.29 -6.74 1.72
N SER A 84 11.38 -6.83 2.68
CA SER A 84 9.99 -6.43 2.52
C SER A 84 9.65 -5.31 3.49
N LEU A 85 8.84 -4.37 3.00
CA LEU A 85 8.30 -3.27 3.78
C LEU A 85 6.79 -3.44 3.83
N SER A 86 6.24 -3.64 5.03
CA SER A 86 4.81 -3.56 5.27
C SER A 86 4.48 -2.21 5.88
N ILE A 87 3.52 -1.54 5.25
CA ILE A 87 3.03 -0.24 5.68
C ILE A 87 1.58 -0.44 6.10
N LYS A 88 1.24 -0.09 7.34
CA LYS A 88 -0.12 -0.07 7.86
C LYS A 88 -0.56 1.38 8.04
N ALA A 89 -1.69 1.79 7.48
CA ALA A 89 -2.23 3.13 7.64
C ALA A 89 -3.72 3.10 7.99
N ASP A 90 -4.20 4.17 8.64
CA ASP A 90 -5.62 4.31 9.01
C ASP A 90 -6.45 4.93 7.88
N SER A 91 -5.82 5.70 7.00
CA SER A 91 -6.49 6.27 5.84
C SER A 91 -5.53 6.45 4.67
N VAL A 92 -6.10 6.45 3.48
CA VAL A 92 -5.40 6.65 2.22
C VAL A 92 -6.15 7.63 1.33
N LYS A 93 -5.42 8.58 0.75
CA LYS A 93 -5.89 9.43 -0.33
C LYS A 93 -5.12 9.09 -1.59
N VAL A 94 -5.84 8.77 -2.66
CA VAL A 94 -5.25 8.46 -3.97
C VAL A 94 -5.38 9.67 -4.89
N SER A 95 -4.28 10.10 -5.49
CA SER A 95 -4.26 11.05 -6.60
C SER A 95 -3.57 10.43 -7.82
N THR A 96 -4.12 10.65 -9.00
CA THR A 96 -3.46 10.26 -10.26
C THR A 96 -2.54 11.39 -10.71
N ALA A 97 -1.39 11.05 -11.30
CA ALA A 97 -0.61 12.05 -12.02
C ALA A 97 -1.42 12.47 -13.26
N SER A 98 -1.80 13.75 -13.33
CA SER A 98 -2.43 14.36 -14.50
C SER A 98 -1.47 14.42 -15.69
#